data_AF-A0A7V6XLC4-F1
#
_entry.id   AF-A0A7V6XLC4-F1
#
_cell.length_a   1.000
_cell.length_b   1.000
_cell.length_c   1.000
_cell.angle_alpha   90.00
_cell.angle_beta   90.00
_cell.angle_gamma   90.00
#
_symmetry.space_group_name_H-M   'P 1'
#
loop_
_entity.id
_entity.type
_entity.pdbx_description
1 polymer ?
#
loop_
_entity_poly.entity_id
_entity_poly.type
_entity_poly.pdbx_seq_one_letter_code
_entity_poly.pdbx_strand_id
1 'polypeptide(L)'
;YNEKLIIFIKKVSHNPVLSISAGILLTAIFQSSSLTSVFLVLIARLAHIDLKPAALIIIGANIGTCATSIIASFWANRNAKKAALFHLFYNIIGAIFVICIFPLYIHIVNYVSPHEIGNQIANAHTIFNILSAVIVLPLLDIILNFINTLLAE
;
A
#
# COMPACT_ATOMS: atom_id res chain seq x y z
N TYR A 1 -9.85 -17.66 -21.53
CA TYR A 1 -9.76 -16.91 -20.25
C TYR A 1 -9.59 -17.91 -19.12
N ASN A 2 -8.62 -17.75 -18.22
CA ASN A 2 -8.34 -18.80 -17.21
C ASN A 2 -9.30 -18.63 -16.02
N GLU A 3 -10.44 -19.35 -16.02
CA GLU A 3 -11.48 -19.25 -14.98
C GLU A 3 -10.92 -19.44 -13.55
N LYS A 4 -9.92 -20.31 -13.40
CA LYS A 4 -9.24 -20.54 -12.11
C LYS A 4 -8.61 -19.27 -11.56
N LEU A 5 -8.08 -18.41 -12.44
CA LEU A 5 -7.48 -17.12 -12.05
C LEU A 5 -8.54 -16.14 -11.55
N ILE A 6 -9.68 -16.02 -12.25
CA ILE A 6 -10.79 -15.15 -11.81
C ILE A 6 -11.33 -15.61 -10.46
N ILE A 7 -11.53 -16.91 -10.27
CA ILE A 7 -12.03 -17.47 -9.00
C ILE A 7 -11.06 -17.16 -7.86
N PHE A 8 -9.76 -17.32 -8.08
CA PHE A 8 -8.74 -16.96 -7.09
C PHE A 8 -8.78 -15.47 -6.75
N ILE A 9 -8.83 -14.59 -7.76
CA ILE A 9 -8.90 -13.14 -7.58
C ILE A 9 -10.17 -12.76 -6.79
N LYS A 10 -11.31 -13.37 -7.11
CA LYS A 10 -12.56 -13.14 -6.36
C LYS A 10 -12.40 -13.56 -4.90
N LYS A 11 -11.79 -14.70 -4.61
CA LYS A 11 -11.51 -15.13 -3.23
C LYS A 11 -10.64 -14.11 -2.47
N VAL A 12 -9.61 -13.57 -3.14
CA VAL A 12 -8.76 -12.50 -2.58
C VAL A 12 -9.58 -11.24 -2.29
N SER A 13 -10.44 -10.81 -3.21
CA SER A 13 -11.24 -9.58 -3.07
C SER A 13 -12.30 -9.64 -1.95
N HIS A 14 -12.77 -10.83 -1.56
CA HIS A 14 -13.76 -10.97 -0.48
C HIS A 14 -13.13 -11.05 0.92
N ASN A 15 -11.79 -11.14 1.02
CA ASN A 15 -11.09 -11.22 2.29
C ASN A 15 -10.11 -10.04 2.43
N PRO A 16 -10.33 -9.12 3.40
CA PRO A 16 -9.49 -7.94 3.57
C PRO A 16 -8.00 -8.24 3.78
N VAL A 17 -7.69 -9.28 4.57
CA VAL A 17 -6.31 -9.69 4.84
C VAL A 17 -5.65 -10.22 3.57
N LEU A 18 -6.35 -11.03 2.78
CA LEU A 18 -5.83 -11.50 1.49
C LEU A 18 -5.65 -10.35 0.50
N SER A 19 -6.55 -9.38 0.47
CA SER A 19 -6.43 -8.19 -0.38
C SER A 19 -5.18 -7.39 -0.04
N ILE A 20 -4.93 -7.09 1.24
CA ILE A 20 -3.71 -6.39 1.68
C ILE A 20 -2.46 -7.22 1.33
N SER A 21 -2.44 -8.51 1.67
CA SER A 21 -1.30 -9.38 1.36
C SER A 21 -1.01 -9.48 -0.13
N ALA A 22 -2.05 -9.51 -0.97
CA ALA A 22 -1.89 -9.51 -2.42
C ALA A 22 -1.22 -8.22 -2.91
N GLY A 23 -1.60 -7.06 -2.37
CA GLY A 23 -0.95 -5.78 -2.67
C GLY A 23 0.52 -5.75 -2.30
N ILE A 24 0.86 -6.22 -1.09
CA ILE A 24 2.24 -6.33 -0.60
C ILE A 24 3.07 -7.17 -1.56
N LEU A 25 2.60 -8.37 -1.89
CA LEU A 25 3.32 -9.31 -2.76
C LEU A 25 3.45 -8.78 -4.18
N LEU A 26 2.36 -8.26 -4.75
CA LEU A 26 2.36 -7.73 -6.11
C LEU A 26 3.39 -6.59 -6.27
N THR A 27 3.42 -5.67 -5.31
CA THR A 27 4.34 -4.53 -5.36
C THR A 27 5.77 -4.94 -5.03
N ALA A 28 5.97 -5.90 -4.12
CA ALA A 28 7.31 -6.42 -3.84
C ALA A 28 7.92 -7.13 -5.08
N ILE A 29 7.08 -7.80 -5.89
CA ILE A 29 7.49 -8.44 -7.14
C ILE A 29 7.78 -7.40 -8.22
N PHE A 30 6.85 -6.46 -8.46
CA PHE A 30 7.01 -5.48 -9.52
C PHE A 30 7.95 -4.33 -9.17
N GLN A 31 8.18 -4.09 -7.88
CA GLN A 31 9.05 -3.04 -7.34
C GLN A 31 8.69 -1.63 -7.86
N SER A 32 7.48 -1.46 -8.37
CA SER A 32 6.99 -0.25 -9.03
C SER A 32 5.53 -0.03 -8.71
N SER A 33 5.25 1.07 -8.02
CA SER A 33 3.89 1.50 -7.67
C SER A 33 3.02 1.73 -8.90
N SER A 34 3.59 2.27 -9.97
CA SER A 34 2.87 2.54 -11.22
C SER A 34 2.48 1.25 -11.93
N LEU A 35 3.42 0.29 -12.06
CA LEU A 35 3.10 -1.01 -12.68
C LEU A 35 2.08 -1.80 -11.86
N THR A 36 2.21 -1.77 -10.53
CA THR A 36 1.26 -2.41 -9.61
C THR A 36 -0.15 -1.82 -9.78
N SER A 37 -0.26 -0.49 -9.82
CA SER A 37 -1.56 0.18 -9.97
C SER A 37 -2.18 -0.13 -11.33
N VAL A 38 -1.41 -0.06 -12.42
CA VAL A 38 -1.87 -0.43 -13.78
C VAL A 38 -2.36 -1.88 -13.84
N PHE A 39 -1.60 -2.81 -13.24
CA PHE A 39 -1.99 -4.21 -13.18
C PHE A 39 -3.27 -4.41 -12.37
N LEU A 40 -3.43 -3.71 -11.24
CA LEU A 40 -4.65 -3.78 -10.44
C LEU A 40 -5.85 -3.22 -11.22
N VAL A 41 -5.69 -2.11 -11.96
CA VAL A 41 -6.77 -1.58 -12.82
C VAL A 41 -7.21 -2.61 -13.85
N LEU A 42 -6.24 -3.27 -14.50
CA LEU A 42 -6.52 -4.35 -15.45
C LEU A 42 -7.32 -5.47 -14.78
N ILE A 43 -6.83 -6.00 -13.67
CA ILE A 43 -7.50 -7.10 -12.95
C ILE A 43 -8.87 -6.69 -12.41
N ALA A 44 -9.02 -5.45 -11.92
CA ALA A 44 -10.29 -4.96 -11.39
C ALA A 44 -11.38 -4.92 -12.46
N ARG A 45 -11.04 -4.47 -13.68
CA ARG A 45 -11.96 -4.47 -14.82
C ARG A 45 -12.33 -5.87 -15.27
N LEU A 46 -11.37 -6.80 -15.26
CA LEU A 46 -11.57 -8.17 -15.75
C LEU A 46 -12.36 -9.03 -14.76
N ALA A 47 -12.05 -8.93 -13.47
CA ALA A 47 -12.65 -9.74 -12.40
C ALA A 47 -13.83 -9.05 -11.71
N HIS A 48 -14.17 -7.82 -12.13
CA HIS A 48 -15.23 -6.98 -11.55
C HIS A 48 -14.97 -6.72 -10.05
N ILE A 49 -13.77 -6.24 -9.73
CA ILE A 49 -13.38 -5.88 -8.37
C ILE A 49 -13.86 -4.46 -8.08
N ASP A 50 -14.67 -4.31 -7.04
CA ASP A 50 -15.14 -3.01 -6.57
C ASP A 50 -14.06 -2.21 -5.84
N LEU A 51 -14.35 -0.92 -5.61
CA LEU A 51 -13.44 0.01 -4.94
C LEU A 51 -12.91 -0.49 -3.58
N LYS A 52 -13.74 -1.09 -2.72
CA LYS A 52 -13.31 -1.52 -1.38
C LYS A 52 -12.14 -2.53 -1.42
N PRO A 53 -12.26 -3.68 -2.10
CA PRO A 53 -11.13 -4.60 -2.23
C PRO A 53 -9.95 -4.00 -3.00
N ALA A 54 -10.19 -3.21 -4.05
CA ALA A 54 -9.11 -2.55 -4.78
C ALA A 54 -8.31 -1.59 -3.88
N ALA A 55 -9.00 -0.83 -3.03
CA ALA A 55 -8.38 0.08 -2.07
C ALA A 55 -7.59 -0.66 -0.98
N LEU A 56 -8.05 -1.82 -0.52
CA LEU A 56 -7.29 -2.69 0.40
C LEU A 56 -6.02 -3.26 -0.24
N ILE A 57 -6.08 -3.64 -1.53
CA ILE A 57 -4.90 -4.02 -2.30
C ILE A 57 -3.94 -2.83 -2.42
N ILE A 58 -4.44 -1.61 -2.64
CA ILE A 58 -3.59 -0.40 -2.68
C ILE A 58 -2.93 -0.09 -1.34
N ILE A 59 -3.63 -0.27 -0.21
CA ILE A 59 -3.03 -0.15 1.13
C ILE A 59 -1.87 -1.14 1.28
N GLY A 60 -2.08 -2.40 0.90
CA GLY A 60 -1.01 -3.40 0.88
C GLY A 60 0.12 -3.06 -0.09
N ALA A 61 -0.20 -2.52 -1.25
CA ALA A 61 0.78 -2.12 -2.25
C ALA A 61 1.75 -1.06 -1.72
N ASN A 62 1.24 -0.07 -0.97
CA ASN A 62 2.08 0.94 -0.34
C ASN A 62 3.08 0.33 0.66
N ILE A 63 2.65 -0.65 1.47
CA ILE A 63 3.57 -1.41 2.35
C ILE A 63 4.61 -2.17 1.52
N GLY A 64 4.19 -2.78 0.40
CA GLY A 64 5.06 -3.54 -0.49
C GLY A 64 6.18 -2.72 -1.13
N THR A 65 6.02 -1.40 -1.29
CA THR A 65 7.09 -0.51 -1.82
C THR A 65 8.35 -0.53 -0.96
N CYS A 66 8.25 -0.88 0.31
CA CYS A 66 9.38 -0.99 1.23
C CYS A 66 10.33 -2.14 0.89
N ALA A 67 9.89 -3.15 0.13
CA ALA A 67 10.68 -4.34 -0.18
C ALA A 67 12.03 -3.98 -0.82
N THR A 68 12.04 -3.04 -1.77
CA THR A 68 13.27 -2.59 -2.45
C THR A 68 14.24 -1.94 -1.48
N SER A 69 13.76 -1.01 -0.65
CA SER A 69 14.59 -0.31 0.33
C SER A 69 15.13 -1.25 1.40
N ILE A 70 14.33 -2.23 1.84
CA ILE A 70 14.76 -3.23 2.82
C ILE A 70 15.86 -4.10 2.22
N ILE A 71 15.63 -4.68 1.04
CA ILE A 71 16.62 -5.51 0.33
C ILE A 71 17.92 -4.73 0.09
N ALA A 72 17.82 -3.49 -0.41
CA ALA A 72 18.98 -2.65 -0.67
C ALA A 72 19.77 -2.30 0.61
N SER A 73 19.08 -2.19 1.75
CA SER A 73 19.71 -1.77 3.01
C SER A 73 20.57 -2.83 3.69
N PHE A 74 20.43 -4.12 3.35
CA PHE A 74 21.15 -5.22 4.00
C PHE A 74 22.67 -5.04 3.95
N TRP A 75 23.20 -4.59 2.81
CA TRP A 75 24.63 -4.37 2.59
C TRP A 75 25.05 -2.90 2.62
N ALA A 76 24.15 -2.02 3.05
CA ALA A 76 24.37 -0.58 3.01
C ALA A 76 24.79 -0.01 4.37
N ASN A 77 25.20 1.26 4.35
CA ASN A 77 25.60 2.00 5.54
C ASN A 77 24.39 2.27 6.48
N ARG A 78 24.69 2.76 7.69
CA ARG A 78 23.69 3.03 8.73
C ARG A 78 22.58 4.00 8.27
N ASN A 79 22.90 5.00 7.47
CA ASN A 79 21.93 5.96 6.98
C ASN A 79 20.94 5.31 6.00
N ALA A 80 21.39 4.39 5.14
CA ALA A 80 20.52 3.63 4.25
C ALA A 80 19.60 2.67 5.03
N LYS A 81 20.10 1.98 6.06
CA LYS A 81 19.27 1.16 6.97
C LYS A 81 18.22 2.00 7.69
N LYS A 82 18.60 3.18 8.18
CA LYS A 82 17.69 4.14 8.81
C LYS A 82 16.59 4.61 7.84
N ALA A 83 16.93 4.94 6.60
CA ALA A 83 15.96 5.32 5.58
C ALA A 83 14.99 4.18 5.24
N ALA A 84 15.49 2.95 5.11
CA ALA A 84 14.65 1.78 4.83
C ALA A 84 13.67 1.47 5.98
N LEU A 85 14.14 1.53 7.23
CA LEU A 85 13.28 1.36 8.40
C LEU A 85 12.25 2.50 8.50
N PHE A 86 12.67 3.74 8.24
CA PHE A 86 11.73 4.88 8.23
C PHE A 86 10.64 4.69 7.17
N HIS A 87 11.01 4.26 5.96
CA HIS A 87 10.06 3.97 4.89
C HIS A 87 9.07 2.86 5.28
N LEU A 88 9.56 1.81 5.96
CA LEU A 88 8.71 0.74 6.49
C LEU A 88 7.72 1.25 7.53
N PHE A 89 8.19 1.98 8.55
CA PHE A 89 7.32 2.52 9.61
C PHE A 89 6.32 3.54 9.06
N TYR A 90 6.75 4.39 8.11
CA TYR A 90 5.87 5.33 7.41
C TYR A 90 4.67 4.61 6.79
N ASN A 91 4.91 3.55 6.01
CA ASN A 91 3.84 2.83 5.33
C ASN A 91 2.99 1.98 6.28
N ILE A 92 3.57 1.38 7.34
CA ILE A 92 2.82 0.61 8.33
C ILE A 92 1.88 1.52 9.14
N ILE A 93 2.39 2.65 9.66
CA ILE A 93 1.59 3.60 10.43
C ILE A 93 0.49 4.19 9.55
N GLY A 94 0.85 4.59 8.32
CA GLY A 94 -0.11 5.05 7.32
C GLY A 94 -1.21 4.02 7.03
N ALA A 95 -0.85 2.76 6.84
CA ALA A 95 -1.80 1.67 6.63
C ALA A 95 -2.73 1.44 7.82
N ILE A 96 -2.19 1.38 9.03
CA ILE A 96 -3.01 1.23 10.25
C ILE A 96 -3.99 2.40 10.35
N PHE A 97 -3.52 3.64 10.16
CA PHE A 97 -4.35 4.83 10.22
C PHE A 97 -5.47 4.79 9.18
N VAL A 98 -5.15 4.56 7.90
CA VAL A 98 -6.13 4.50 6.81
C VAL A 98 -7.14 3.37 7.02
N ILE A 99 -6.72 2.22 7.56
CA ILE A 99 -7.63 1.13 7.92
C ILE A 99 -8.59 1.55 9.04
N CYS A 100 -8.12 2.27 10.06
CA CYS A 100 -8.98 2.79 11.13
C CYS A 100 -10.05 3.75 10.61
N ILE A 101 -9.73 4.55 9.58
CA ILE A 101 -10.66 5.49 8.93
C ILE A 101 -11.23 4.97 7.60
N PHE A 102 -11.19 3.66 7.37
CA PHE A 102 -11.46 3.08 6.05
C PHE A 102 -12.80 3.50 5.41
N PRO A 103 -13.93 3.58 6.13
CA PRO A 103 -15.19 4.06 5.54
C PRO A 103 -15.09 5.50 4.99
N LEU A 104 -14.40 6.38 5.72
CA LEU A 104 -14.16 7.76 5.30
C LEU A 104 -13.21 7.81 4.11
N TYR A 105 -12.13 7.02 4.15
CA TYR A 105 -11.18 6.92 3.05
C TYR A 105 -11.87 6.50 1.73
N ILE A 106 -12.72 5.48 1.77
CA ILE A 106 -13.50 5.05 0.59
C ILE A 106 -14.46 6.15 0.12
N HIS A 107 -15.10 6.87 1.04
CA HIS A 107 -15.96 7.99 0.69
C HIS A 107 -15.20 9.10 -0.03
N ILE A 108 -14.03 9.49 0.47
CA ILE A 108 -13.16 10.50 -0.15
C ILE A 108 -12.72 10.05 -1.55
N VAL A 109 -12.26 8.80 -1.70
CA VAL A 109 -11.84 8.27 -3.02
C VAL A 109 -12.99 8.30 -4.02
N ASN A 110 -14.18 7.87 -3.61
CA ASN A 110 -15.36 7.86 -4.49
C ASN A 110 -15.84 9.28 -4.83
N TYR A 111 -15.68 10.25 -3.92
CA TYR A 111 -16.01 11.65 -4.16
C TYR A 111 -15.05 12.31 -5.16
N VAL A 112 -13.74 12.07 -5.01
CA VAL A 112 -12.70 12.65 -5.89
C VAL A 112 -12.74 12.02 -7.28
N SER A 113 -13.16 10.78 -7.42
CA SER A 113 -13.23 10.07 -8.70
C SER A 113 -14.46 9.17 -8.78
N PRO A 114 -15.60 9.75 -9.16
CA PRO A 114 -16.81 8.97 -9.27
C PRO A 114 -16.79 8.12 -10.56
N HIS A 115 -17.44 6.95 -10.51
CA HIS A 115 -17.83 6.12 -11.67
C HIS A 115 -16.73 5.44 -12.51
N GLU A 116 -15.43 5.57 -12.18
CA GLU A 116 -14.37 4.87 -12.92
C GLU A 116 -13.32 4.24 -11.99
N ILE A 117 -13.24 2.91 -12.01
CA ILE A 117 -12.41 2.12 -11.07
C ILE A 117 -10.91 2.39 -11.24
N GLY A 118 -10.44 2.71 -12.45
CA GLY A 118 -9.04 3.04 -12.73
C GLY A 118 -8.57 4.30 -12.00
N ASN A 119 -9.31 5.39 -12.17
CA ASN A 119 -9.09 6.67 -11.49
C ASN A 119 -9.23 6.52 -9.98
N GLN A 120 -10.19 5.72 -9.53
CA GLN A 120 -10.37 5.40 -8.12
C GLN A 120 -9.15 4.68 -7.52
N ILE A 121 -8.59 3.71 -8.23
CA ILE A 121 -7.37 3.00 -7.81
C ILE A 121 -6.17 3.96 -7.75
N ALA A 122 -5.98 4.79 -8.78
CA ALA A 122 -4.90 5.76 -8.83
C ALA A 122 -5.02 6.79 -7.69
N ASN A 123 -6.22 7.33 -7.47
CA ASN A 123 -6.45 8.33 -6.42
C ASN A 123 -6.46 7.72 -5.02
N ALA A 124 -6.89 6.48 -4.84
CA ALA A 124 -6.70 5.73 -3.60
C ALA A 124 -5.22 5.73 -3.20
N HIS A 125 -4.31 5.45 -4.15
CA HIS A 125 -2.87 5.46 -3.91
C HIS A 125 -2.39 6.85 -3.43
N THR A 126 -2.76 7.90 -4.14
CA THR A 126 -2.37 9.27 -3.80
C THR A 126 -2.93 9.72 -2.44
N ILE A 127 -4.22 9.50 -2.20
CA ILE A 127 -4.90 9.85 -0.96
C ILE A 127 -4.29 9.09 0.22
N PHE A 128 -3.97 7.81 0.05
CA PHE A 128 -3.25 7.02 1.05
C PHE A 128 -1.93 7.70 1.45
N ASN A 129 -1.12 8.09 0.47
CA ASN A 129 0.18 8.70 0.74
C ASN A 129 0.04 10.08 1.40
N ILE A 130 -0.96 10.88 1.02
CA ILE A 130 -1.23 12.17 1.67
C ILE A 130 -1.65 11.96 3.13
N LEU A 131 -2.60 11.05 3.40
CA LEU A 131 -3.06 10.76 4.75
C LEU A 131 -1.92 10.21 5.63
N SER A 132 -1.09 9.34 5.05
CA SER A 132 0.11 8.79 5.71
C SER A 132 1.11 9.88 6.06
N ALA A 133 1.38 10.81 5.14
CA ALA A 133 2.24 11.95 5.41
C ALA A 133 1.69 12.83 6.55
N VAL A 134 0.40 13.15 6.52
CA VAL A 134 -0.24 13.98 7.56
C VAL A 134 -0.11 13.35 8.95
N ILE A 135 -0.31 12.04 9.09
CA ILE A 135 -0.21 11.38 10.41
C ILE A 135 1.23 11.10 10.83
N VAL A 136 2.14 10.83 9.89
CA VAL A 136 3.54 10.50 10.20
C VAL A 136 4.38 11.74 10.49
N LEU A 137 4.13 12.87 9.84
CA LEU A 137 4.88 14.12 10.07
C LEU A 137 4.97 14.53 11.55
N PRO A 138 3.89 14.58 12.36
CA PRO A 138 3.99 14.90 13.78
C PRO A 138 4.69 13.80 14.61
N LEU A 139 4.81 12.58 14.07
CA LEU A 139 5.46 11.44 14.72
C LEU A 139 6.92 11.26 14.27
N LEU A 140 7.43 12.14 13.40
CA LEU A 140 8.73 11.99 12.76
C LEU A 140 9.86 11.76 13.76
N ASP A 141 9.99 12.62 14.76
CA ASP A 141 11.06 12.54 15.76
C ASP A 141 10.95 11.27 16.61
N ILE A 142 9.71 10.86 16.95
CA ILE A 142 9.45 9.64 17.73
C ILE A 142 9.92 8.42 16.93
N ILE A 143 9.54 8.34 15.65
CA ILE A 143 9.92 7.25 14.75
C ILE A 143 11.44 7.22 14.57
N LEU A 144 12.07 8.37 14.33
CA LEU A 144 13.52 8.43 14.12
C LEU A 144 14.31 8.05 15.37
N ASN A 145 13.86 8.47 16.56
CA ASN A 145 14.46 8.07 17.83
C ASN A 145 14.34 6.57 18.05
N PHE A 146 13.16 6.00 17.81
CA PHE A 146 12.95 4.56 17.89
C PHE A 146 13.86 3.78 16.92
N ILE A 147 13.97 4.23 15.66
CA ILE A 147 14.86 3.62 14.67
C ILE A 147 16.33 3.73 15.11
N ASN A 148 16.74 4.86 15.67
CA ASN A 148 18.11 5.02 16.18
C ASN A 148 18.42 4.01 17.29
N THR A 149 17.45 3.69 18.16
CA THR A 149 17.59 2.65 19.20
C THR A 149 17.68 1.26 18.59
N LEU A 150 16.89 0.96 17.55
CA LEU A 150 16.97 -0.32 16.83
C LEU A 150 18.30 -0.53 16.10
N LEU A 151 18.94 0.56 15.67
CA LEU A 151 20.25 0.57 15.00
C LEU A 151 21.40 0.93 15.95
N ALA A 152 21.18 0.85 17.27
CA ALA A 152 22.22 1.05 18.27
C ALA A 152 22.93 -0.28 18.56
N GLU A 153 23.68 -0.74 17.55
CA GLU A 153 24.80 -1.68 17.64
C GLU A 153 25.94 -1.14 16.77
#